data_AF-A0A3R7H6E0-F1
#
_entry.id   AF-A0A3R7H6E0-F1
#
_cell.length_a   1.000
_cell.length_b   1.000
_cell.length_c   1.000
_cell.angle_alpha   90.00
_cell.angle_beta   90.00
_cell.angle_gamma   90.00
#
_symmetry.space_group_name_H-M   'P 1'
#
loop_
_entity.id
_entity.type
_entity.pdbx_description
1 polymer ?
#
loop_
_entity_poly.entity_id
_entity_poly.type
_entity_poly.pdbx_seq_one_letter_code
_entity_poly.pdbx_strand_id
1 'polypeptide(L)'
;MAKTAAQRQAEYRARRPHSGSDDNGQRRLNAWIDTRAFLALARVARRYAVTKQELIEKLIIAEEERVLAAIDCDSAQWQEYFDSPLLRSNDERQLRDYPPTTTKEQRQI
;
A
#
# COMPACT_ATOMS: atom_id res chain seq x y z
N MET A 1 6.10 15.36 -33.00
CA MET A 1 4.70 15.07 -32.62
C MET A 1 4.44 15.62 -31.22
N ALA A 2 3.40 16.43 -31.03
CA ALA A 2 2.99 16.81 -29.68
C ALA A 2 2.41 15.59 -28.94
N LYS A 3 2.75 15.43 -27.66
CA LYS A 3 2.21 14.33 -26.85
C LYS A 3 0.70 14.47 -26.69
N THR A 4 -0.03 13.36 -26.83
CA THR A 4 -1.45 13.32 -26.53
C THR A 4 -1.69 13.50 -25.03
N ALA A 5 -2.90 13.86 -24.62
CA ALA A 5 -3.27 13.96 -23.21
C ALA A 5 -3.04 12.63 -22.46
N ALA A 6 -3.38 11.50 -23.09
CA ALA A 6 -3.15 10.16 -22.54
C ALA A 6 -1.66 9.86 -22.34
N GLN A 7 -0.80 10.22 -23.30
CA GLN A 7 0.65 10.07 -23.17
C GLN A 7 1.21 10.93 -22.04
N ARG A 8 0.77 12.19 -21.92
CA ARG A 8 1.17 13.07 -20.80
C ARG A 8 0.76 12.49 -19.44
N GLN A 9 -0.45 11.94 -19.35
CA GLN A 9 -0.94 11.33 -18.11
C GLN A 9 -0.22 10.02 -17.77
N ALA A 10 0.17 9.23 -18.77
CA ALA A 10 0.97 8.04 -18.58
C ALA A 10 2.38 8.39 -18.07
N GLU A 11 3.03 9.38 -18.70
CA GLU A 11 4.35 9.83 -18.25
C GLU A 11 4.34 10.47 -16.87
N TYR A 12 3.30 11.25 -16.54
CA TYR A 12 3.14 11.79 -15.20
C TYR A 12 3.05 10.67 -14.15
N ARG A 13 2.23 9.63 -14.42
CA ARG A 13 2.13 8.46 -13.54
C ARG A 13 3.43 7.68 -13.44
N ALA A 14 4.20 7.58 -14.53
CA ALA A 14 5.49 6.90 -14.55
C ALA A 14 6.57 7.67 -13.75
N ARG A 15 6.54 9.01 -13.77
CA ARG A 15 7.51 9.85 -13.05
C ARG A 15 7.20 10.01 -11.56
N ARG A 16 5.93 9.88 -11.15
CA ARG A 16 5.48 10.17 -9.78
C ARG A 16 6.16 9.33 -8.68
N PRO A 17 6.48 8.04 -8.88
CA PRO A 17 7.23 7.25 -7.91
C PRO A 17 8.69 7.67 -7.72
N HIS A 18 9.23 8.46 -8.65
CA HIS A 18 10.66 8.83 -8.73
C HIS A 18 10.90 10.32 -8.47
N SER A 19 9.85 11.12 -8.30
CA SER A 19 9.96 12.58 -8.25
C SER A 19 10.37 13.14 -6.87
N GLY A 20 10.99 12.34 -6.01
CA GLY A 20 11.48 12.75 -4.67
C GLY A 20 12.98 13.12 -4.70
N SER A 21 13.48 13.73 -3.62
CA SER A 21 14.91 14.11 -3.50
C SER A 21 15.86 12.92 -3.63
N ASP A 22 15.41 11.73 -3.24
CA ASP A 22 16.21 10.49 -3.18
C ASP A 22 15.66 9.41 -4.12
N ASP A 23 15.08 9.80 -5.26
CA ASP A 23 14.32 8.92 -6.19
C ASP A 23 13.09 8.22 -5.54
N ASN A 24 12.75 8.62 -4.31
CA ASN A 24 11.62 8.11 -3.56
C ASN A 24 10.46 9.11 -3.58
N GLY A 25 9.74 9.11 -4.69
CA GLY A 25 8.48 9.83 -4.85
C GLY A 25 7.28 9.06 -4.25
N GLN A 26 6.08 9.42 -4.68
CA GLN A 26 4.84 8.88 -4.11
C GLN A 26 4.42 7.57 -4.76
N ARG A 27 3.90 6.63 -3.95
CA ARG A 27 3.25 5.40 -4.43
C ARG A 27 1.74 5.56 -4.39
N ARG A 28 1.04 4.91 -5.32
CA ARG A 28 -0.44 4.97 -5.38
C ARG A 28 -1.03 3.78 -4.63
N LEU A 29 -1.84 4.06 -3.61
CA LEU A 29 -2.68 3.07 -2.95
C LEU A 29 -3.99 2.90 -3.75
N ASN A 30 -4.15 1.76 -4.43
CA ASN A 30 -5.39 1.41 -5.13
C ASN A 30 -6.20 0.45 -4.26
N ALA A 31 -7.20 0.97 -3.56
CA ALA A 31 -8.06 0.16 -2.71
C ALA A 31 -9.50 0.67 -2.71
N TRP A 32 -10.44 -0.28 -2.76
CA TRP A 32 -11.82 -0.05 -2.34
C TRP A 32 -11.91 -0.31 -0.84
N ILE A 33 -12.60 0.57 -0.10
CA ILE A 33 -12.82 0.43 1.34
C ILE A 33 -14.31 0.49 1.63
N ASP A 34 -14.70 -0.06 2.78
CA ASP A 34 -16.09 -0.02 3.23
C ASP A 34 -16.60 1.42 3.38
N THR A 35 -17.91 1.61 3.14
CA THR A 35 -18.56 2.93 3.22
C THR A 35 -18.41 3.54 4.62
N ARG A 36 -18.56 2.75 5.69
CA ARG A 36 -18.39 3.24 7.07
C ARG A 36 -16.97 3.74 7.30
N ALA A 37 -15.97 3.02 6.80
CA ALA A 37 -14.56 3.39 6.92
C ALA A 37 -14.27 4.71 6.18
N PHE A 38 -14.79 4.86 4.95
CA PHE A 38 -14.64 6.09 4.18
C PHE A 38 -15.26 7.31 4.90
N LEU A 39 -16.44 7.15 5.49
CA LEU A 39 -17.09 8.22 6.26
C LEU A 39 -16.33 8.54 7.55
N ALA A 40 -15.81 7.54 8.25
CA ALA A 40 -14.99 7.73 9.44
C ALA A 40 -13.71 8.51 9.10
N LEU A 41 -13.00 8.08 8.05
CA LEU A 41 -11.80 8.76 7.53
C LEU A 41 -12.06 10.24 7.26
N ALA A 42 -13.18 10.57 6.61
CA ALA A 42 -13.54 11.97 6.34
C ALA A 42 -13.77 12.80 7.61
N ARG A 43 -14.45 12.23 8.62
CA ARG A 43 -14.69 12.92 9.90
C ARG A 43 -13.42 13.14 10.70
N VAL A 44 -12.55 12.13 10.76
CA VAL A 44 -11.31 12.20 11.53
C VAL A 44 -10.32 13.17 10.85
N ALA A 45 -10.20 13.12 9.52
CA ALA A 45 -9.36 14.06 8.77
C ALA A 45 -9.79 15.51 9.02
N ARG A 46 -11.10 15.77 9.01
CA ARG A 46 -11.66 17.09 9.35
C ARG A 46 -11.32 17.51 10.78
N ARG A 47 -11.43 16.59 11.76
CA ARG A 47 -11.14 16.89 13.16
C ARG A 47 -9.67 17.29 13.37
N TYR A 48 -8.75 16.68 12.64
CA TYR A 48 -7.32 16.99 12.71
C TYR A 48 -6.87 18.07 11.73
N ALA A 49 -7.77 18.63 10.91
CA ALA A 49 -7.46 19.59 9.85
C ALA A 49 -6.38 19.10 8.86
N VAL A 50 -6.39 17.80 8.55
CA VAL A 50 -5.46 17.15 7.61
C VAL A 50 -6.20 16.59 6.40
N THR A 51 -5.47 16.23 5.36
CA THR A 51 -6.05 15.51 4.22
C THR A 51 -6.36 14.05 4.58
N LYS A 52 -7.27 13.40 3.85
CA LYS A 52 -7.50 11.95 4.00
C LYS A 52 -6.23 11.13 3.74
N GLN A 53 -5.44 11.55 2.75
CA GLN A 53 -4.17 10.92 2.41
C GLN A 53 -3.20 11.01 3.59
N GLU A 54 -2.97 12.23 4.10
CA GLU A 54 -2.08 12.47 5.24
C GLU A 54 -2.52 11.71 6.49
N LEU A 55 -3.83 11.62 6.75
CA LEU A 55 -4.33 10.81 7.86
C LEU A 55 -4.02 9.32 7.70
N ILE A 56 -4.17 8.77 6.48
CA ILE A 56 -3.81 7.37 6.19
C ILE A 56 -2.30 7.17 6.38
N GLU A 57 -1.48 8.06 5.82
CA GLU A 57 -0.02 8.00 5.95
C GLU A 57 0.41 8.02 7.42
N LYS A 58 -0.12 8.96 8.21
CA LYS A 58 0.17 9.07 9.66
C LYS A 58 -0.25 7.82 10.44
N LEU A 59 -1.43 7.26 10.14
CA LEU A 59 -1.91 6.06 10.83
C LEU A 59 -1.07 4.82 10.47
N ILE A 60 -0.64 4.68 9.21
CA ILE A 60 0.21 3.58 8.77
C ILE A 60 1.59 3.65 9.43
N ILE A 61 2.23 4.83 9.37
CA ILE A 61 3.57 5.03 9.94
C ILE A 61 3.54 4.80 11.46
N ALA A 62 2.54 5.35 12.16
CA ALA A 62 2.43 5.16 13.61
C ALA A 62 2.21 3.69 14.01
N GLU A 63 1.45 2.93 13.21
CA GLU A 63 1.25 1.50 13.46
C GLU A 63 2.51 0.68 13.14
N GLU A 64 3.23 0.99 12.07
CA GLU A 64 4.52 0.36 11.76
C GLU A 64 5.55 0.62 12.86
N GLU A 65 5.68 1.87 13.33
CA GLU A 65 6.56 2.21 14.45
C GLU A 65 6.18 1.41 15.70
N ARG A 66 4.89 1.25 15.99
CA ARG A 66 4.40 0.45 17.11
C ARG A 66 4.74 -1.04 16.96
N VAL A 67 4.67 -1.58 15.74
CA VAL A 67 5.03 -2.97 15.44
C VAL A 67 6.54 -3.18 15.56
N LEU A 68 7.34 -2.30 14.94
CA LEU A 68 8.81 -2.37 14.97
C LEU A 68 9.36 -2.20 16.39
N ALA A 69 8.73 -1.37 17.23
CA ALA A 69 9.12 -1.23 18.63
C ALA A 69 8.98 -2.53 19.45
N ALA A 70 8.20 -3.50 18.97
CA ALA A 70 8.02 -4.80 19.61
C ALA A 70 8.94 -5.90 19.04
N ILE A 71 9.72 -5.60 17.99
CA ILE A 71 10.58 -6.56 17.29
C ILE A 71 12.04 -6.20 17.52
N ASP A 72 12.84 -7.18 17.97
CA ASP A 72 14.29 -7.02 18.07
C ASP A 72 14.92 -7.06 16.67
N CYS A 73 15.82 -6.12 16.37
CA CYS A 73 16.35 -5.89 15.02
C CYS A 73 17.23 -7.03 14.50
N ASP A 74 17.85 -7.81 15.39
CA ASP A 74 18.67 -8.96 15.03
C ASP A 74 17.89 -10.29 15.05
N SER A 75 16.58 -10.23 15.30
CA SER A 75 15.74 -11.41 15.42
C SER A 75 15.25 -11.94 14.07
N ALA A 76 14.88 -13.23 14.04
CA ALA A 76 14.21 -13.81 12.89
C ALA A 76 12.86 -13.12 12.56
N GLN A 77 12.20 -12.51 13.56
CA GLN A 77 10.95 -11.77 13.36
C GLN A 77 11.17 -10.47 12.58
N TRP A 78 12.35 -9.84 12.74
CA TRP A 78 12.73 -8.69 11.92
C TRP A 78 12.83 -9.07 10.45
N GLN A 79 13.55 -10.15 10.15
CA GLN A 79 13.67 -10.68 8.79
C GLN A 79 12.28 -11.04 8.23
N GLU A 80 11.45 -11.72 9.01
CA GLU A 80 10.08 -12.07 8.59
C GLU A 80 9.24 -10.83 8.26
N TYR A 81 9.31 -9.76 9.05
CA TYR A 81 8.53 -8.54 8.80
C TYR A 81 8.87 -7.88 7.45
N PHE A 82 10.15 -7.85 7.07
CA PHE A 82 10.60 -7.17 5.84
C PHE A 82 10.61 -8.08 4.60
N ASP A 83 10.87 -9.38 4.76
CA ASP A 83 11.07 -10.31 3.64
C ASP A 83 9.83 -11.15 3.33
N SER A 84 8.81 -11.15 4.20
CA SER A 84 7.60 -11.96 3.97
C SER A 84 6.78 -11.43 2.79
N PRO A 85 6.37 -12.29 1.85
CA PRO A 85 5.59 -11.87 0.70
C PRO A 85 4.19 -11.41 1.14
N LEU A 86 3.76 -10.27 0.58
CA LEU A 86 2.41 -9.77 0.80
C LEU A 86 1.37 -10.84 0.39
N LEU A 87 0.35 -11.02 1.23
CA LEU A 87 -0.86 -11.72 0.82
C LEU A 87 -1.47 -10.95 -0.35
N ARG A 88 -1.50 -11.61 -1.52
CA ARG A 88 -2.01 -11.16 -2.83
C ARG A 88 -2.51 -9.70 -2.87
N SER A 89 -1.69 -8.81 -3.41
CA SER A 89 -2.04 -7.41 -3.62
C SER A 89 -3.32 -7.25 -4.45
N ASN A 90 -4.13 -6.24 -4.15
CA ASN A 90 -5.26 -5.81 -4.99
C ASN A 90 -4.83 -5.23 -6.35
N ASP A 91 -3.51 -5.12 -6.61
CA ASP A 91 -2.98 -4.78 -7.92
C ASP A 91 -3.00 -6.03 -8.82
N GLU A 92 -4.03 -6.15 -9.66
CA GLU A 92 -4.22 -7.24 -10.64
C GLU A 92 -3.03 -7.45 -11.61
N ARG A 93 -2.00 -6.59 -11.55
CA ARG A 93 -0.80 -6.66 -12.41
C ARG A 93 0.22 -7.71 -12.01
N GLN A 94 0.11 -8.33 -10.82
CA GLN A 94 0.96 -9.47 -10.42
C GLN A 94 0.40 -10.86 -10.79
N LEU A 95 -0.70 -10.92 -11.56
CA LEU A 95 -1.36 -12.19 -11.94
C LEU A 95 -0.58 -13.08 -12.94
N ARG A 96 0.65 -12.71 -13.34
CA ARG A 96 1.44 -13.49 -14.32
C ARG A 96 2.52 -14.38 -13.71
N ASP A 97 3.02 -14.06 -12.51
CA ASP A 97 4.29 -14.63 -12.04
C ASP A 97 4.17 -15.52 -10.79
N TYR A 98 2.97 -15.75 -10.25
CA TYR A 98 2.76 -16.69 -9.13
C TYR A 98 1.68 -17.74 -9.46
N PRO A 99 2.02 -19.04 -9.49
CA PRO A 99 1.02 -20.08 -9.61
C PRO A 99 0.13 -20.09 -8.35
N PRO A 100 -1.18 -20.34 -8.49
CA PRO A 100 -2.06 -20.45 -7.33
C PRO A 100 -1.59 -21.61 -6.44
N THR A 101 -1.27 -21.31 -5.19
CA THR A 101 -1.09 -22.34 -4.16
C THR A 101 -2.44 -23.01 -3.93
N THR A 102 -2.63 -24.16 -4.57
CA THR A 102 -3.78 -25.03 -4.38
C THR A 102 -3.77 -25.55 -2.96
N THR A 103 -4.77 -25.20 -2.14
CA THR A 103 -5.21 -26.08 -1.03
C THR A 103 -6.70 -25.85 -0.79
N LYS A 104 -7.52 -26.56 -1.56
CA LYS A 104 -8.95 -26.81 -1.29
C LYS A 104 -9.23 -28.31 -1.19
N GLU A 105 -8.31 -29.04 -0.57
CA GLU A 105 -8.59 -30.40 -0.11
C GLU A 105 -8.48 -30.40 1.41
N GLN A 106 -9.37 -31.16 2.07
CA GLN A 106 -9.52 -31.32 3.53
C GLN A 106 -10.50 -30.38 4.26
N ARG A 107 -11.73 -30.26 3.77
CA ARG A 107 -12.93 -30.30 4.64
C ARG A 107 -14.09 -30.99 3.93
N GLN A 108 -14.05 -32.32 3.93
CA GLN A 108 -15.23 -33.17 3.87
C GLN A 108 -15.12 -34.14 5.05
N ILE A 109 -15.91 -33.88 6.08
CA ILE A 109 -16.52 -34.88 6.96
C ILE A 109 -18.00 -34.49 7.02
#